data_AF-A0A932BMU9-F1
#
_entry.id   AF-A0A932BMU9-F1
#
_cell.length_a   1.000
_cell.length_b   1.000
_cell.length_c   1.000
_cell.angle_alpha   90.00
_cell.angle_beta   90.00
_cell.angle_gamma   90.00
#
_symmetry.space_group_name_H-M   'P 1'
#
loop_
_entity.id
_entity.type
_entity.pdbx_description
1 polymer ?
#
loop_
_entity_poly.entity_id
_entity_poly.type
_entity_poly.pdbx_seq_one_letter_code
_entity_poly.pdbx_strand_id
1 'polypeptide(L)'
;AIVLQRSTFGLRLRAIGLNACTYFYPDTVTWAFGMQAAVVEVDVETFGVRLLKYVVVHDPGRAINPMIVEGQLQGGATQGIAAGLMEAIVYDSAGQLLTPLSAGRG
;
A
#
# COMPACT_ATOMS: atom_id res chain seq x y z
N ALA A 1 9.92 -4.92 14.90
CA ALA A 1 10.66 -6.09 15.45
C ALA A 1 10.25 -7.33 14.67
N ILE A 2 11.12 -8.35 14.66
CA ILE A 2 11.10 -9.61 13.90
C ILE A 2 11.77 -9.51 12.52
N VAL A 3 13.09 -9.73 12.48
CA VAL A 3 13.63 -11.02 12.03
C VAL A 3 14.79 -11.39 12.95
N LEU A 4 14.52 -12.32 13.87
CA LEU A 4 15.55 -13.13 14.52
C LEU A 4 15.32 -14.56 14.06
N GLN A 5 16.18 -15.08 13.17
CA GLN A 5 16.34 -16.52 13.07
C GLN A 5 17.82 -16.89 12.91
N ARG A 6 18.38 -17.24 14.07
CA ARG A 6 19.52 -18.13 14.37
C ARG A 6 20.56 -18.39 13.26
N SER A 7 21.77 -17.92 13.58
CA SER A 7 23.06 -18.63 13.47
C SER A 7 22.95 -20.12 13.10
N THR A 8 23.52 -20.48 11.94
CA THR A 8 24.11 -21.81 11.73
C THR A 8 25.62 -21.61 11.56
N PHE A 9 26.35 -21.92 12.62
CA PHE A 9 27.80 -21.90 12.67
C PHE A 9 28.32 -23.24 12.13
N GLY A 10 29.15 -23.19 11.08
CA GLY A 10 30.19 -24.19 10.79
C GLY A 10 29.79 -25.51 10.15
N LEU A 11 30.06 -25.65 8.84
CA LEU A 11 30.75 -26.82 8.28
C LEU A 11 31.44 -26.41 6.96
N ARG A 12 32.77 -26.63 6.93
CA ARG A 12 33.70 -26.25 5.87
C ARG A 12 33.44 -27.02 4.57
N LEU A 13 33.53 -26.35 3.42
CA LEU A 13 34.29 -26.82 2.24
C LEU A 13 34.50 -25.68 1.22
N ARG A 14 35.71 -25.11 1.27
CA ARG A 14 36.51 -24.53 0.18
C ARG A 14 35.77 -24.14 -1.12
N ALA A 15 35.32 -22.88 -1.19
CA ALA A 15 35.30 -22.13 -2.44
C ALA A 15 35.82 -20.73 -2.17
N ILE A 16 36.67 -20.21 -3.05
CA ILE A 16 37.11 -18.81 -3.04
C ILE A 16 35.83 -17.99 -3.26
N GLY A 17 35.34 -17.32 -2.22
CA GLY A 17 34.04 -16.65 -2.23
C GLY A 17 34.15 -15.28 -1.59
N LEU A 18 33.75 -14.24 -2.32
CA LEU A 18 33.65 -12.87 -1.83
C LEU A 18 32.19 -12.61 -1.45
N ASN A 19 31.92 -12.56 -0.15
CA ASN A 19 30.62 -12.18 0.38
C ASN A 19 30.80 -11.13 1.48
N ALA A 20 29.83 -10.22 1.58
CA ALA A 20 29.74 -9.24 2.66
C ALA A 20 28.35 -9.35 3.30
N CYS A 21 28.28 -9.14 4.61
CA CYS A 21 27.05 -9.09 5.38
C CYS A 21 27.07 -7.78 6.19
N THR A 22 25.93 -7.08 6.23
CA THR A 22 25.77 -5.86 7.02
C THR A 22 24.44 -5.88 7.75
N TYR A 23 24.40 -5.24 8.90
CA TYR A 23 23.18 -4.99 9.66
C TYR A 23 22.87 -3.50 9.57
N PHE A 24 21.67 -3.17 9.09
CA PHE A 24 21.23 -1.79 8.95
C PHE A 24 20.23 -1.45 10.07
N TYR A 25 20.61 -0.49 10.89
CA TYR A 25 19.75 0.12 11.89
C TYR A 25 19.59 1.59 11.49
N PRO A 26 18.42 2.00 10.98
CA PRO A 26 18.22 3.38 10.59
C PRO A 26 18.19 4.26 11.85
N ASP A 27 18.93 5.37 11.84
CA ASP A 27 18.90 6.35 12.94
C ASP A 27 17.51 7.01 13.05
N THR A 28 16.78 7.08 11.94
CA THR A 28 15.42 7.64 11.85
C THR A 28 14.65 7.05 10.67
N VAL A 29 13.33 7.26 10.66
CA VAL A 29 12.48 7.02 9.48
C VAL A 29 12.82 7.96 8.33
N THR A 30 12.42 7.60 7.11
CA THR A 30 12.42 8.51 5.97
C THR A 30 11.09 9.25 5.88
N TRP A 31 11.13 10.54 5.54
CA TRP A 31 9.94 11.34 5.30
C TRP A 31 9.76 11.56 3.81
N ALA A 32 8.72 10.93 3.25
CA ALA A 32 8.28 11.17 1.89
C ALA A 32 7.08 12.12 1.92
N PHE A 33 6.88 12.88 0.85
CA PHE A 33 5.77 13.83 0.73
C PHE A 33 4.95 13.55 -0.53
N GLY A 34 3.75 14.09 -0.57
CA GLY A 34 2.90 13.96 -1.73
C GLY A 34 1.64 14.82 -1.61
N MET A 35 0.96 14.96 -2.73
CA MET A 35 -0.32 15.64 -2.84
C MET A 35 -1.25 14.81 -3.70
N GLN A 36 -2.53 14.79 -3.33
CA GLN A 36 -3.58 14.18 -4.12
C GLN A 36 -4.70 15.20 -4.33
N ALA A 37 -5.28 15.19 -5.53
CA ALA A 37 -6.41 16.04 -5.88
C ALA A 37 -7.41 15.26 -6.73
N ALA A 38 -8.69 15.45 -6.43
CA ALA A 38 -9.80 14.82 -7.14
C ALA A 38 -10.75 15.89 -7.67
N VAL A 39 -11.19 15.71 -8.92
CA VAL A 39 -12.33 16.43 -9.48
C VAL A 39 -13.47 15.44 -9.52
N VAL A 40 -14.56 15.75 -8.82
CA VAL A 40 -15.74 14.90 -8.72
C VAL A 40 -16.99 15.68 -9.15
N GLU A 41 -17.94 14.96 -9.73
CA GLU A 41 -19.31 15.41 -9.93
C GLU A 41 -20.20 14.70 -8.93
N VAL A 42 -21.18 15.42 -8.38
CA VAL A 42 -22.16 14.87 -7.45
C VAL A 42 -23.56 15.13 -7.99
N ASP A 43 -24.33 14.07 -8.15
CA ASP A 43 -25.75 14.15 -8.48
C ASP A 43 -26.52 14.53 -7.20
N VAL A 44 -27.30 15.61 -7.24
CA VAL A 44 -27.97 16.17 -6.05
C VAL A 44 -29.24 15.42 -5.65
N GLU A 45 -29.81 14.61 -6.54
CA GLU A 45 -31.03 13.86 -6.29
C GLU A 45 -30.70 12.48 -5.70
N THR A 46 -29.64 11.84 -6.22
CA THR A 46 -29.22 10.48 -5.85
C THR A 46 -28.04 10.46 -4.89
N PHE A 47 -27.34 11.59 -4.73
CA PHE A 47 -26.05 11.70 -4.03
C PHE A 47 -24.94 10.81 -4.62
N GLY A 48 -25.10 10.37 -5.87
CA GLY A 48 -24.09 9.60 -6.58
C GLY A 48 -22.86 10.46 -6.87
N VAL A 49 -21.66 9.91 -6.59
CA VAL A 49 -20.38 10.58 -6.84
C VAL A 49 -19.69 9.96 -8.05
N ARG A 50 -19.33 10.79 -9.04
CA ARG A 50 -18.58 10.38 -10.22
C ARG A 50 -17.20 11.04 -10.23
N LEU A 51 -16.15 10.24 -10.25
CA LEU A 51 -14.77 10.72 -10.32
C LEU A 51 -14.42 11.10 -11.76
N LEU A 52 -14.18 12.40 -12.00
CA LEU A 52 -13.85 12.94 -13.32
C LEU A 52 -12.34 12.95 -13.58
N LYS A 53 -11.55 13.28 -12.55
CA LYS A 53 -10.10 13.32 -12.64
C LYS A 53 -9.48 13.06 -11.27
N TYR A 54 -8.37 12.34 -11.25
CA TYR A 54 -7.57 12.12 -10.06
C TYR A 54 -6.10 12.35 -10.38
N VAL A 55 -5.41 13.09 -9.52
CA VAL A 55 -3.99 13.44 -9.69
C VAL A 55 -3.26 13.07 -8.41
N VAL A 56 -2.13 12.39 -8.56
CA VAL A 56 -1.22 12.05 -7.48
C VAL A 56 0.16 12.61 -7.81
N VAL A 57 0.75 13.31 -6.85
CA VAL A 57 2.14 13.73 -6.87
C VAL A 57 2.81 13.12 -5.65
N HIS A 58 3.97 12.51 -5.83
CA HIS A 58 4.73 11.90 -4.74
C HIS A 58 6.22 12.19 -4.88
N ASP A 59 6.83 12.62 -3.79
CA ASP A 59 8.27 12.76 -3.62
C ASP A 59 8.76 11.65 -2.66
N PRO A 60 9.27 10.53 -3.20
CA PRO A 60 9.85 9.45 -2.41
C PRO A 60 11.34 9.66 -2.10
N GLY A 61 11.91 10.83 -2.44
CA GLY A 61 13.36 10.99 -2.58
C GLY A 61 13.88 10.22 -3.81
N ARG A 62 14.85 9.33 -3.61
CA ARG A 62 15.45 8.59 -4.73
C ARG A 62 14.61 7.38 -5.13
N ALA A 63 13.89 7.49 -6.25
CA ALA A 63 13.24 6.36 -6.89
C ALA A 63 14.28 5.39 -7.47
N ILE A 64 14.40 4.18 -6.89
CA ILE A 64 15.30 3.13 -7.39
C ILE A 64 14.83 2.62 -8.76
N ASN A 65 13.52 2.36 -8.88
CA ASN A 65 12.87 2.00 -10.13
C ASN A 65 11.60 2.83 -10.31
N PRO A 66 11.62 3.86 -11.17
CA PRO A 66 10.48 4.74 -11.39
C PRO A 66 9.21 4.03 -11.88
N MET A 67 9.34 2.96 -12.67
CA MET A 67 8.18 2.21 -13.19
C MET A 67 7.45 1.48 -12.07
N ILE A 68 8.18 0.90 -11.11
CA ILE A 68 7.58 0.24 -9.94
C ILE A 68 6.91 1.29 -9.05
N VAL A 69 7.57 2.44 -8.82
CA VAL A 69 6.99 3.53 -8.03
C VAL A 69 5.67 4.01 -8.64
N GLU A 70 5.63 4.21 -9.96
CA GLU A 70 4.40 4.58 -10.66
C GLU A 70 3.30 3.54 -10.48
N GLY A 71 3.62 2.25 -10.61
CA GLY A 71 2.66 1.17 -10.36
C GLY A 71 2.11 1.15 -8.93
N GLN A 72 2.94 1.48 -7.94
CA GLN A 72 2.50 1.61 -6.54
C GLN A 72 1.58 2.82 -6.34
N LEU A 73 1.86 3.95 -6.97
CA LEU A 73 1.00 5.13 -6.90
C LEU A 73 -0.38 4.85 -7.50
N GLN A 74 -0.44 4.17 -8.64
CA GLN A 74 -1.70 3.77 -9.27
C GLN A 74 -2.49 2.78 -8.41
N GLY A 75 -1.82 1.77 -7.86
CA GLY A 75 -2.43 0.78 -6.97
C GLY A 75 -2.97 1.42 -5.70
N GLY A 76 -2.18 2.27 -5.04
CA GLY A 76 -2.58 2.99 -3.83
C GLY A 76 -3.72 3.98 -4.08
N ALA A 77 -3.69 4.72 -5.19
CA ALA A 77 -4.78 5.61 -5.59
C ALA A 77 -6.09 4.83 -5.79
N THR A 78 -6.02 3.68 -6.48
CA THR A 78 -7.17 2.82 -6.72
C THR A 78 -7.75 2.29 -5.42
N GLN A 79 -6.90 1.83 -4.50
CA GLN A 79 -7.31 1.38 -3.17
C GLN A 79 -7.99 2.51 -2.37
N GLY A 80 -7.41 3.71 -2.37
CA GLY A 80 -7.99 4.87 -1.69
C GLY A 80 -9.35 5.28 -2.25
N ILE A 81 -9.50 5.27 -3.58
CA ILE A 81 -10.77 5.56 -4.25
C ILE A 81 -11.81 4.50 -3.92
N ALA A 82 -11.45 3.21 -3.96
CA ALA A 82 -12.35 2.12 -3.61
C ALA A 82 -12.80 2.20 -2.15
N ALA A 83 -11.87 2.40 -1.22
CA ALA A 83 -12.17 2.56 0.19
C ALA A 83 -13.09 3.77 0.47
N GLY A 84 -12.89 4.88 -0.25
CA GLY A 84 -13.66 6.10 -0.04
C GLY A 84 -15.06 6.10 -0.68
N LEU A 85 -15.24 5.44 -1.82
CA LEU A 85 -16.48 5.54 -2.61
C LEU A 85 -17.24 4.22 -2.77
N MET A 86 -16.59 3.08 -2.58
CA MET A 86 -17.14 1.78 -2.97
C MET A 86 -17.29 0.83 -1.78
N GLU A 87 -16.24 0.66 -0.98
CA GLU A 87 -16.18 -0.35 0.07
C GLU A 87 -16.89 0.11 1.35
N ALA A 88 -17.49 -0.84 2.06
CA ALA A 88 -18.08 -0.61 3.37
C ALA A 88 -17.96 -1.89 4.21
N ILE A 89 -17.68 -1.72 5.51
CA ILE A 89 -17.70 -2.81 6.49
C ILE A 89 -18.96 -2.59 7.34
N VAL A 90 -20.02 -3.35 7.02
CA VAL A 90 -21.33 -3.17 7.63
C VAL A 90 -21.62 -4.35 8.55
N TYR A 91 -21.98 -4.06 9.79
CA TYR A 91 -22.43 -5.06 10.75
C TYR A 91 -23.91 -4.89 11.04
N ASP A 92 -24.62 -5.99 11.29
CA ASP A 92 -25.98 -5.95 11.82
C ASP A 92 -25.99 -5.69 13.35
N SER A 93 -27.19 -5.60 13.92
CA SER A 93 -27.39 -5.38 15.35
C SER A 93 -26.87 -6.50 16.26
N ALA A 94 -26.64 -7.70 15.72
CA ALA A 94 -26.05 -8.83 16.44
C ALA A 94 -24.52 -8.87 16.31
N GLY A 95 -23.93 -7.96 15.53
CA GLY A 95 -22.49 -7.91 15.28
C GLY A 95 -22.03 -8.82 14.14
N GLN A 96 -22.94 -9.35 13.32
CA GLN A 96 -22.58 -10.15 12.16
C GLN A 96 -22.18 -9.26 10.99
N LEU A 97 -21.04 -9.57 10.35
CA LEU A 97 -20.57 -8.87 9.17
C LEU A 97 -21.48 -9.18 7.96
N LEU A 98 -22.06 -8.13 7.37
CA LEU A 98 -22.96 -8.20 6.22
C LEU A 98 -22.23 -8.02 4.87
N THR A 99 -21.02 -7.46 4.89
CA THR A 99 -20.18 -7.25 3.71
C THR A 99 -18.86 -8.03 3.76
N PRO A 100 -18.87 -9.36 4.00
CA PRO A 100 -17.66 -10.16 3.83
C PRO A 100 -17.22 -10.19 2.36
N LEU A 101 -15.95 -10.46 2.11
CA LEU A 101 -15.36 -10.52 0.76
C LEU A 101 -16.13 -11.43 -0.23
N SER A 102 -16.85 -12.43 0.27
CA SER A 102 -17.66 -13.37 -0.53
C SER A 102 -19.10 -12.95 -0.77
N ALA A 103 -19.59 -11.90 -0.11
CA ALA A 103 -20.94 -11.39 -0.35
C ALA A 103 -20.91 -10.50 -1.60
N GLY A 104 -21.09 -11.13 -2.76
CA GLY A 104 -21.37 -10.41 -4.00
C GLY A 104 -22.54 -9.46 -3.78
N ARG A 105 -22.37 -8.19 -4.14
CA ARG A 105 -23.48 -7.23 -4.21
C ARG A 105 -24.47 -7.78 -5.25
N GLY A 106 -25.64 -8.24 -4.78
CA GLY A 106 -26.82 -8.45 -5.63
C GLY A 106 -27.38 -7.13 -6.10
#